data_AF-A0A7J8ZS22-F1
#
_entry.id   AF-A0A7J8ZS22-F1
#
_cell.length_a   1.000
_cell.length_b   1.000
_cell.length_c   1.000
_cell.angle_alpha   90.00
_cell.angle_beta   90.00
_cell.angle_gamma   90.00
#
_symmetry.space_group_name_H-M   'P 1'
#
loop_
_entity.id
_entity.type
_entity.pdbx_description
1 polymer ?
#
loop_
_entity_poly.entity_id
_entity_poly.type
_entity_poly.pdbx_seq_one_letter_code
_entity_poly.pdbx_strand_id
1 'polypeptide(L)' 'MGVSFVVFPCCFFLFSLIYFSSGSEVVTIHVNEAKNLLQSGYRYIDVRTVEEFEKGHVEAENILNIPYLFITPE' A
#
# COMPACT_ATOMS: atom_id res chain seq x y z
N MET A 1 40.06 -22.39 8.20
CA MET A 1 39.06 -21.62 7.44
C MET A 1 37.77 -21.60 8.24
N GLY A 2 37.68 -20.72 9.24
CA GLY A 2 36.47 -20.56 10.05
C GLY A 2 35.59 -19.52 9.38
N VAL A 3 34.56 -19.96 8.67
CA VAL A 3 33.49 -19.05 8.24
C VAL A 3 32.80 -18.55 9.50
N SER A 4 32.90 -17.24 9.73
CA SER A 4 32.29 -16.56 10.86
C SER A 4 30.77 -16.75 10.79
N PHE A 5 30.19 -17.50 11.75
CA PHE A 5 28.75 -17.77 11.86
C PHE A 5 27.89 -16.50 12.03
N VAL A 6 28.52 -15.33 12.13
CA VAL A 6 27.88 -14.02 12.26
C VAL A 6 27.41 -13.45 10.91
N VAL A 7 27.93 -13.93 9.78
CA VAL A 7 27.57 -13.42 8.43
C VAL A 7 26.30 -14.09 7.88
N PHE A 8 25.90 -15.23 8.44
CA PHE A 8 24.75 -16.01 7.98
C PHE A 8 23.36 -15.39 8.26
N PRO A 9 23.08 -14.80 9.44
CA PRO A 9 21.72 -14.31 9.74
C PRO A 9 21.37 -13.01 9.02
N CYS A 10 22.33 -12.10 8.78
CA CYS A 10 22.06 -10.83 8.09
C CYS A 10 21.75 -11.04 6.60
N CYS A 11 22.48 -11.93 5.91
CA CYS A 11 22.21 -12.26 4.52
C CYS A 11 20.86 -13.00 4.35
N PHE A 12 20.48 -13.86 5.29
CA PHE A 12 19.18 -14.53 5.29
C PHE A 12 18.02 -13.56 5.54
N PHE A 13 18.20 -12.60 6.45
CA PHE A 13 17.21 -11.57 6.74
C PHE A 13 16.97 -10.65 5.54
N LEU A 14 18.05 -10.24 4.85
CA LEU A 14 17.97 -9.49 3.59
C LEU A 14 17.26 -10.26 2.49
N PHE A 15 17.53 -11.57 2.35
CA PHE A 15 16.86 -12.42 1.36
C PHE A 15 15.35 -12.54 1.64
N SER A 16 14.97 -12.64 2.92
CA SER A 16 13.57 -12.67 3.36
C SER A 16 12.83 -11.35 3.10
N LEU A 17 13.49 -10.21 3.31
CA LEU A 17 12.95 -8.88 3.01
C LEU A 17 12.71 -8.71 1.50
N ILE A 18 13.63 -9.18 0.66
CA ILE A 18 13.50 -9.10 -0.81
C ILE A 18 12.35 -9.98 -1.32
N TYR A 19 12.14 -11.17 -0.72
CA TYR A 19 11.03 -12.05 -1.09
C TYR A 19 9.64 -11.48 -0.73
N PHE A 20 9.57 -10.62 0.30
CA PHE A 20 8.31 -10.00 0.75
C PHE A 20 7.87 -8.84 -0.16
N SER A 21 8.76 -8.35 -1.02
CA SER A 21 8.50 -7.24 -1.94
C SER A 21 8.01 -7.69 -3.32
N SER A 22 7.38 -8.87 -3.43
CA SER A 22 6.65 -9.20 -4.66
C SER A 22 5.49 -8.23 -4.77
N GLY A 23 5.45 -7.42 -5.85
CA GLY A 23 4.36 -6.48 -6.09
C GLY A 23 3.00 -7.15 -5.91
N SER A 24 2.14 -6.57 -5.06
CA SER A 24 0.83 -7.14 -4.76
C SER A 24 -0.04 -7.15 -6.03
N GLU A 25 -0.72 -8.26 -6.26
CA GLU A 25 -1.75 -8.34 -7.29
C GLU A 25 -2.83 -7.27 -7.04
N VAL A 26 -3.21 -6.53 -8.09
CA VAL A 26 -4.28 -5.54 -8.01
C VAL A 26 -5.62 -6.26 -8.13
N VAL A 27 -6.37 -6.32 -7.04
CA VAL A 27 -7.67 -6.99 -6.98
C VAL A 27 -8.78 -5.95 -6.89
N THR A 28 -9.77 -6.04 -7.76
CA THR A 28 -10.99 -5.24 -7.67
C THR A 28 -11.96 -5.90 -6.69
N ILE A 29 -12.41 -5.14 -5.69
CA ILE A 29 -13.30 -5.62 -4.64
C ILE A 29 -14.65 -4.91 -4.67
N HIS A 30 -15.67 -5.56 -4.13
CA HIS A 30 -17.01 -4.97 -3.98
C HIS A 30 -17.05 -3.96 -2.82
N VAL A 31 -18.00 -3.02 -2.84
CA VAL A 31 -18.11 -1.95 -1.82
C VAL A 31 -18.27 -2.48 -0.38
N ASN A 32 -19.00 -3.59 -0.20
CA ASN A 32 -19.15 -4.20 1.13
C ASN A 32 -17.83 -4.77 1.66
N GLU A 33 -17.01 -5.36 0.79
CA GLU A 33 -15.70 -5.87 1.18
C GLU A 33 -14.73 -4.72 1.48
N ALA A 34 -14.78 -3.65 0.68
CA ALA A 34 -14.02 -2.44 0.97
C ALA A 34 -14.37 -1.89 2.37
N LYS A 35 -15.66 -1.83 2.72
CA LYS A 35 -16.11 -1.41 4.06
C LYS A 35 -15.55 -2.31 5.17
N ASN A 36 -15.59 -3.62 5.01
CA ASN A 36 -15.04 -4.58 5.97
C ASN A 36 -13.53 -4.37 6.17
N LEU A 37 -12.79 -4.11 5.09
CA LEU A 37 -11.35 -3.83 5.15
C LEU A 37 -11.05 -2.52 5.89
N LEU A 38 -11.83 -1.46 5.66
CA LEU A 38 -11.70 -0.20 6.40
C LEU A 38 -11.91 -0.40 7.90
N GLN A 39 -12.93 -1.17 8.27
CA GLN A 39 -13.19 -1.54 9.68
C GLN A 39 -12.08 -2.44 10.27
N SER A 40 -11.38 -3.20 9.43
CA SER A 40 -10.24 -4.03 9.81
C SER A 40 -8.92 -3.23 9.92
N GLY A 41 -8.96 -1.92 9.72
CA GLY A 41 -7.81 -1.02 9.88
C GLY A 41 -6.99 -0.78 8.62
N TYR A 42 -7.43 -1.28 7.45
CA TYR A 42 -6.77 -0.97 6.18
C TYR A 42 -6.93 0.51 5.81
N ARG A 43 -5.97 1.02 5.04
CA ARG A 43 -5.95 2.42 4.60
C ARG A 43 -6.69 2.59 3.27
N TYR A 44 -7.55 3.59 3.19
CA TYR A 44 -8.14 4.03 1.93
C TYR A 44 -7.29 5.12 1.30
N ILE A 45 -6.94 4.97 0.03
CA ILE A 45 -6.25 6.00 -0.74
C ILE A 45 -7.20 6.49 -1.83
N ASP A 46 -7.68 7.72 -1.69
CA ASP A 46 -8.47 8.40 -2.71
C ASP A 46 -7.51 9.08 -3.69
N VAL A 47 -7.56 8.68 -4.95
CA VAL A 47 -6.68 9.18 -6.01
C VAL A 47 -7.28 10.32 -6.84
N ARG A 48 -8.46 10.81 -6.46
CA ARG A 48 -9.15 11.94 -7.11
C ARG A 48 -8.47 13.27 -6.82
N THR A 49 -8.93 14.34 -7.49
CA THR A 49 -8.42 15.69 -7.21
C THR A 49 -8.81 16.13 -5.80
N VAL A 50 -8.07 17.09 -5.25
CA VAL A 50 -8.32 17.61 -3.90
C VAL A 50 -9.72 18.20 -3.80
N GLU A 51 -10.19 18.88 -4.85
CA GLU A 51 -11.51 19.53 -4.87
C GLU A 51 -12.66 18.51 -4.85
N GLU A 52 -12.51 17.35 -5.49
CA GLU A 52 -13.48 16.27 -5.45
C GLU A 52 -13.52 15.59 -4.08
N PHE A 53 -12.35 15.44 -3.45
CA PHE A 53 -12.21 14.90 -2.11
C PHE A 53 -12.85 15.82 -1.06
N GLU A 54 -12.61 17.12 -1.13
CA GLU A 54 -13.17 18.12 -0.21
C GLU A 54 -14.70 18.29 -0.35
N LYS A 55 -15.23 18.15 -1.57
CA LYS A 55 -16.69 18.15 -1.80
C LYS A 55 -17.39 16.97 -1.13
N GLY A 56 -16.70 15.86 -0.96
CA GLY A 56 -17.22 14.65 -0.36
C GLY A 56 -16.30 13.46 -0.54
N HIS A 57 -16.02 12.78 0.57
CA HIS A 57 -15.24 11.56 0.60
C HIS A 57 -15.83 10.58 1.61
N VAL A 58 -15.34 9.34 1.57
CA VAL A 58 -15.74 8.30 2.51
C VAL A 58 -15.21 8.66 3.90
N GLU A 59 -16.10 8.82 4.88
CA GLU A 59 -15.71 8.99 6.27
C GLU A 59 -15.15 7.67 6.82
N ALA A 60 -13.83 7.58 6.92
CA ALA A 60 -13.11 6.44 7.50
C ALA A 60 -11.88 6.94 8.28
N GLU A 61 -11.51 6.21 9.34
CA GLU A 61 -10.41 6.61 10.23
C GLU A 61 -9.06 6.75 9.50
N ASN A 62 -8.82 5.91 8.50
CA ASN A 62 -7.55 5.81 7.79
C ASN A 62 -7.69 6.17 6.30
N ILE A 63 -8.28 7.33 6.00
CA ILE A 63 -8.36 7.85 4.62
C ILE A 63 -7.25 8.87 4.31
N LEU A 64 -6.64 8.75 3.12
CA LEU A 64 -5.71 9.73 2.56
C LEU A 64 -6.10 10.08 1.13
N ASN A 65 -5.99 11.34 0.75
CA ASN A 65 -6.05 11.75 -0.65
C ASN A 65 -4.62 11.86 -1.21
N ILE A 66 -4.31 11.05 -2.22
CA ILE A 66 -3.06 11.13 -2.99
C ILE A 66 -3.47 11.27 -4.46
N PRO A 67 -3.73 12.51 -4.93
CA PRO A 67 -4.21 12.74 -6.29
C PRO A 67 -3.26 12.13 -7.32
N TYR A 68 -3.83 11.41 -8.28
CA TYR A 68 -3.03 10.90 -9.39
C TYR A 68 -2.60 12.07 -10.27
N LEU A 69 -1.29 12.32 -10.36
CA LEU A 69 -0.74 13.35 -11.24
C LEU A 69 -0.74 12.80 -12.68
N PHE A 70 -1.87 12.96 -13.39
CA PHE A 70 -1.97 12.60 -14.80
C PHE A 70 -1.23 13.66 -15.64
N ILE A 71 0.09 13.49 -15.81
CA ILE A 71 0.89 14.29 -16.72
C ILE A 71 0.65 13.76 -18.13
N THR A 72 -0.25 14.37 -18.89
CA THR A 72 -0.31 14.15 -20.34
C THR A 72 0.80 14.94 -21.02
N PRO A 73 1.63 14.31 -21.87
CA PRO A 73 2.35 15.07 -22.89
C PRO A 73 1.31 15.72 -23.82
N GLU A 74 1.45 17.02 -24.05
CA GLU A 74 0.67 17.77 -25.05
C GLU A 74 0.97 17.29 -26.49
#